data_AF-A0A7C3KSE7-F1
#
_entry.id   AF-A0A7C3KSE7-F1
#
_cell.length_a   1.000
_cell.length_b   1.000
_cell.length_c   1.000
_cell.angle_alpha   90.00
_cell.angle_beta   90.00
_cell.angle_gamma   90.00
#
_symmetry.space_group_name_H-M   'P 1'
#
loop_
_entity.id
_entity.type
_entity.pdbx_description
1 polymer ?
#
loop_
_entity_poly.entity_id
_entity_poly.type
_entity_poly.pdbx_seq_one_letter_code
_entity_poly.pdbx_strand_id
1 'polypeptide(L)'
;LSRQAVSNLTWIWNPAGPAAGAYYPGPYWVDWIGLNCGSLNGSFDTFYGNFSADTFQKPVMLLDLALSGPATATALIGSAKNHKAVRGILFTGTERLPDPAVLETLRKQPFSNRAFISSPFGFLKSDAPGRSGCISGERGNFRFTESDFYIRGIAYNPGHDWRDGNIPLTRRQLEKDFTLIRQMGANTIRRYGSSIYDRNVLNLAQEHGLKVLFGFFFDPAVDYYRDSAKIEAYISEVESSVKHYRGHPAVLGWVLGNETWGQLKKKFGKPYLVKVRQHYVKMIELLAQRIHRLDPSHPVLTGMEHIGHQLPGELWAFRTGAPSVDIIAINSYYRQNVSRMEELIAKLDPSRPYIVSEFGPKGYWEAELNTVSNGLLAEETETEKSEWYREQWEEYVLKHKGSNLGGVAYCWRDRLEGSLTWFGLMDHKGRLKPSYFSLKQCWTGDHTPQPAVTRIQHPHEIVPGREYDFTAVSAPESGDLRYEWSLYRNDYLEEINNIRLQDESSHVKVTIPEAPGRYRLYLHASAPDGKVFTCSVAMEVK
;
A
#
# COMPACT_ATOMS: atom_id res chain seq x y z
N LEU A 1 7.31 8.24 -20.77
CA LEU A 1 5.87 7.92 -20.65
C LEU A 1 5.44 7.59 -19.22
N SER A 2 6.07 6.67 -18.50
CA SER A 2 5.77 6.44 -17.06
C SER A 2 5.99 7.71 -16.21
N ARG A 3 7.07 8.45 -16.46
CA ARG A 3 7.34 9.79 -15.88
C ARG A 3 6.33 10.88 -16.29
N GLN A 4 5.47 10.59 -17.27
CA GLN A 4 4.38 11.47 -17.74
C GLN A 4 3.00 10.95 -17.30
N ALA A 5 2.92 10.09 -16.27
CA ALA A 5 1.68 9.55 -15.70
C ALA A 5 0.85 8.65 -16.64
N VAL A 6 1.45 8.16 -17.73
CA VAL A 6 0.73 7.27 -18.66
C VAL A 6 0.68 5.84 -18.09
N SER A 7 -0.50 5.41 -17.63
CA SER A 7 -0.72 4.12 -16.94
C SER A 7 -1.71 3.18 -17.64
N ASN A 8 -2.38 3.65 -18.69
CA ASN A 8 -3.44 2.96 -19.43
C ASN A 8 -2.98 2.37 -20.78
N LEU A 9 -1.69 2.35 -21.06
CA LEU A 9 -1.15 1.75 -22.28
C LEU A 9 -0.95 0.24 -22.13
N THR A 10 -1.06 -0.43 -23.27
CA THR A 10 -0.64 -1.81 -23.49
C THR A 10 0.50 -1.81 -24.49
N TRP A 11 1.66 -2.32 -24.09
CA TRP A 11 2.86 -2.38 -24.93
C TRP A 11 2.89 -3.68 -25.73
N ILE A 12 2.93 -3.56 -27.04
CA ILE A 12 3.00 -4.68 -27.97
C ILE A 12 4.39 -4.66 -28.58
N TRP A 13 5.16 -5.74 -28.39
CA TRP A 13 6.42 -5.92 -29.11
C TRP A 13 6.17 -6.78 -30.35
N ASN A 14 6.60 -6.29 -31.51
CA ASN A 14 6.40 -6.94 -32.79
C ASN A 14 7.75 -7.46 -33.32
N PRO A 15 8.06 -8.76 -33.15
CA PRO A 15 9.29 -9.33 -33.68
C PRO A 15 9.25 -9.43 -35.21
N ALA A 16 10.29 -8.95 -35.88
CA ALA A 16 10.41 -8.96 -37.34
C ALA A 16 10.78 -10.34 -37.94
N GLY A 17 11.01 -11.36 -37.13
CA GLY A 17 11.42 -12.71 -37.56
C GLY A 17 12.21 -13.46 -36.48
N PRO A 18 12.55 -14.75 -36.65
CA PRO A 18 13.06 -15.64 -35.58
C PRO A 18 14.28 -15.11 -34.80
N ALA A 19 15.17 -14.35 -35.45
CA ALA A 19 16.34 -13.74 -34.81
C ALA A 19 15.99 -12.55 -33.89
N ALA A 20 14.76 -12.04 -33.95
CA ALA A 20 14.33 -10.88 -33.19
C ALA A 20 14.35 -11.10 -31.67
N GLY A 21 14.43 -12.35 -31.19
CA GLY A 21 14.55 -12.67 -29.76
C GLY A 21 15.70 -11.93 -29.06
N ALA A 22 16.82 -11.70 -29.76
CA ALA A 22 17.96 -10.94 -29.24
C ALA A 22 17.64 -9.45 -28.98
N TYR A 23 16.59 -8.93 -29.61
CA TYR A 23 16.12 -7.55 -29.46
C TYR A 23 14.87 -7.46 -28.58
N TYR A 24 14.53 -8.51 -27.83
CA TYR A 24 13.43 -8.49 -26.90
C TYR A 24 13.69 -7.40 -25.84
N PRO A 25 12.84 -6.36 -25.72
CA PRO A 25 13.07 -5.26 -24.77
C PRO A 25 13.12 -5.71 -23.31
N GLY A 26 12.60 -6.92 -23.03
CA GLY A 26 12.54 -7.50 -21.70
C GLY A 26 11.11 -7.59 -21.16
N PRO A 27 10.88 -8.47 -20.17
CA PRO A 27 9.53 -8.78 -19.67
C PRO A 27 8.85 -7.59 -18.98
N TYR A 28 9.60 -6.57 -18.56
CA TYR A 28 9.07 -5.36 -17.93
C TYR A 28 8.50 -4.34 -18.92
N TRP A 29 8.92 -4.40 -20.18
CA TRP A 29 8.61 -3.40 -21.22
C TRP A 29 7.59 -3.89 -22.25
N VAL A 30 7.18 -5.16 -22.15
CA VAL A 30 6.30 -5.82 -23.11
C VAL A 30 5.11 -6.46 -22.41
N ASP A 31 3.90 -6.08 -22.82
CA ASP A 31 2.64 -6.66 -22.34
C ASP A 31 2.12 -7.76 -23.27
N TRP A 32 2.36 -7.62 -24.58
CA TRP A 32 1.99 -8.60 -25.60
C TRP A 32 3.10 -8.83 -26.62
N ILE A 33 3.14 -10.04 -27.16
CA ILE A 33 3.84 -10.32 -28.41
C ILE A 33 2.85 -10.12 -29.56
N GLY A 34 3.17 -9.23 -30.48
CA GLY A 34 2.40 -8.99 -31.70
C GLY A 34 3.01 -9.74 -32.88
N LEU A 35 2.34 -10.76 -33.39
CA LEU A 35 2.82 -11.51 -34.56
C LEU A 35 2.23 -10.88 -35.82
N ASN A 36 3.07 -10.29 -36.66
CA ASN A 36 2.63 -9.79 -37.97
C ASN A 36 2.29 -10.95 -38.90
N CYS A 37 1.01 -11.09 -39.24
CA CYS A 37 0.50 -12.14 -40.09
C CYS A 37 0.28 -11.72 -41.55
N GLY A 38 0.42 -10.43 -41.86
CA GLY A 38 0.10 -9.87 -43.17
C GLY A 38 1.03 -10.36 -44.29
N SER A 39 2.28 -10.68 -43.96
CA SER A 39 3.30 -11.18 -44.89
C SER A 39 3.90 -12.51 -44.45
N LEU A 40 3.14 -13.32 -43.70
CA LEU A 40 3.63 -14.58 -43.16
C LEU A 40 3.92 -15.58 -44.29
N ASN A 41 5.19 -15.94 -44.46
CA ASN A 41 5.63 -16.99 -45.37
C ASN A 41 5.86 -18.30 -44.57
N GLY A 42 4.97 -19.28 -44.72
CA GLY A 42 5.07 -20.60 -44.06
C GLY A 42 4.00 -20.87 -43.01
N SER A 43 4.23 -21.88 -42.16
CA SER A 43 3.27 -22.31 -41.13
C SER A 43 3.22 -21.33 -39.95
N PHE A 44 2.00 -20.97 -39.53
CA PHE A 44 1.77 -20.19 -38.32
C PHE A 44 2.35 -20.86 -37.08
N ASP A 45 2.23 -22.19 -36.96
CA ASP A 45 2.72 -22.92 -35.78
C ASP A 45 4.23 -22.78 -35.61
N THR A 46 4.98 -22.80 -36.73
CA THR A 46 6.43 -22.60 -36.72
C THR A 46 6.79 -21.17 -36.34
N PHE A 47 6.08 -20.17 -36.88
CA PHE A 47 6.32 -18.77 -36.55
C PHE A 47 5.98 -18.48 -35.08
N TYR A 48 4.84 -18.98 -34.61
CA TYR A 48 4.41 -18.89 -33.21
C TYR A 48 5.41 -19.58 -32.26
N GLY A 49 5.95 -20.76 -32.64
CA GLY A 49 6.92 -21.49 -31.81
C GLY A 49 8.14 -20.68 -31.40
N ASN A 50 8.62 -19.80 -32.30
CA ASN A 50 9.74 -18.89 -32.00
C ASN A 50 9.41 -17.82 -30.94
N PHE A 51 8.12 -17.53 -30.73
CA PHE A 51 7.63 -16.45 -29.86
C PHE A 51 6.54 -16.89 -28.90
N SER A 52 6.50 -18.19 -28.59
CA SER A 52 5.44 -18.77 -27.79
C SER A 52 5.41 -18.22 -26.37
N ALA A 53 4.29 -18.43 -25.67
CA ALA A 53 4.23 -18.14 -24.23
C ALA A 53 5.24 -18.97 -23.42
N ASP A 54 5.72 -20.11 -23.92
CA ASP A 54 6.74 -20.89 -23.22
C ASP A 54 8.11 -20.20 -23.31
N THR A 55 8.35 -19.42 -24.37
CA THR A 55 9.58 -18.64 -24.58
C THR A 55 9.57 -17.31 -23.83
N PHE A 56 8.45 -16.57 -23.88
CA PHE A 56 8.40 -15.19 -23.35
C PHE A 56 7.40 -14.97 -22.21
N GLN A 57 6.54 -15.94 -21.91
CA GLN A 57 5.49 -15.86 -20.88
C GLN A 57 4.55 -14.65 -21.04
N LYS A 58 4.24 -14.29 -22.29
CA LYS A 58 3.33 -13.18 -22.64
C LYS A 58 2.15 -13.66 -23.49
N PRO A 59 0.98 -13.01 -23.40
CA PRO A 59 -0.09 -13.23 -24.35
C PRO A 59 0.34 -12.79 -25.76
N VAL A 60 -0.20 -13.47 -26.77
CA VAL A 60 0.10 -13.27 -28.18
C VAL A 60 -1.11 -12.64 -28.88
N MET A 61 -0.84 -11.63 -29.69
CA MET A 61 -1.81 -10.92 -30.52
C MET A 61 -1.43 -11.11 -31.99
N LEU A 62 -2.41 -11.41 -32.84
CA LEU A 62 -2.21 -11.47 -34.29
C LEU A 62 -2.41 -10.08 -34.88
N LEU A 63 -1.44 -9.59 -35.65
CA LEU A 63 -1.47 -8.28 -36.29
C LEU A 63 -1.64 -8.44 -37.81
N ASP A 64 -2.26 -7.46 -38.46
CA ASP A 64 -2.35 -7.34 -39.93
C ASP A 64 -2.97 -8.54 -40.67
N LEU A 65 -3.83 -9.32 -40.00
CA LEU A 65 -4.43 -10.53 -40.58
C LEU A 65 -5.16 -10.27 -41.91
N ALA A 66 -5.82 -9.12 -42.05
CA ALA A 66 -6.56 -8.73 -43.24
C ALA A 66 -5.69 -8.57 -44.50
N LEU A 67 -4.37 -8.38 -44.36
CA LEU A 67 -3.44 -8.22 -45.48
C LEU A 67 -3.06 -9.55 -46.16
N SER A 68 -3.33 -10.70 -45.50
CA SER A 68 -2.96 -12.04 -45.97
C SER A 68 -3.93 -12.67 -47.00
N GLY A 69 -5.07 -12.03 -47.25
CA GLY A 69 -6.17 -12.57 -48.06
C GLY A 69 -7.13 -13.52 -47.30
N PRO A 70 -8.39 -13.70 -47.74
CA PRO A 70 -9.42 -14.36 -46.94
C PRO A 70 -9.14 -15.84 -46.61
N ALA A 71 -8.60 -16.60 -47.57
CA ALA A 71 -8.28 -18.01 -47.41
C ALA A 71 -7.13 -18.22 -46.40
N THR A 72 -6.05 -17.45 -46.55
CA THR A 72 -4.89 -17.47 -45.65
C THR A 72 -5.27 -17.04 -44.23
N ALA A 73 -6.04 -15.96 -44.09
CA ALA A 73 -6.53 -15.49 -42.81
C ALA A 73 -7.39 -16.54 -42.10
N THR A 74 -8.28 -17.23 -42.83
CA THR A 74 -9.13 -18.31 -42.29
C THR A 74 -8.30 -19.49 -41.80
N ALA A 75 -7.30 -19.92 -42.58
CA ALA A 75 -6.40 -21.01 -42.18
C ALA A 75 -5.57 -20.63 -40.94
N LEU A 76 -5.07 -19.39 -40.88
CA LEU A 76 -4.31 -18.90 -39.74
C LEU A 76 -5.17 -18.86 -38.47
N ILE A 77 -6.41 -18.38 -38.56
CA ILE A 77 -7.36 -18.43 -37.44
C ILE A 77 -7.55 -19.87 -36.93
N GLY A 78 -7.70 -20.82 -37.86
CA GLY A 78 -7.86 -22.23 -37.56
C GLY A 78 -6.67 -22.86 -36.84
N SER A 79 -5.44 -22.42 -37.12
CA SER A 79 -4.24 -22.87 -36.40
C SER A 79 -4.10 -22.13 -35.06
N ALA A 80 -4.25 -20.81 -35.07
CA ALA A 80 -4.06 -19.96 -33.89
C ALA A 80 -5.02 -20.28 -32.73
N LYS A 81 -6.23 -20.81 -32.98
CA LYS A 81 -7.15 -21.24 -31.91
C LYS A 81 -6.60 -22.37 -31.03
N ASN A 82 -5.65 -23.15 -31.53
CA ASN A 82 -5.02 -24.25 -30.80
C ASN A 82 -3.96 -23.73 -29.80
N HIS A 83 -3.58 -22.46 -29.90
CA HIS A 83 -2.55 -21.84 -29.07
C HIS A 83 -3.19 -21.01 -27.96
N LYS A 84 -3.15 -21.52 -26.72
CA LYS A 84 -3.77 -20.88 -25.54
C LYS A 84 -3.25 -19.46 -25.25
N ALA A 85 -2.06 -19.11 -25.73
CA ALA A 85 -1.50 -17.77 -25.56
C ALA A 85 -2.03 -16.75 -26.57
N VAL A 86 -2.61 -17.19 -27.69
CA VAL A 86 -3.27 -16.30 -28.64
C VAL A 86 -4.57 -15.80 -28.01
N ARG A 87 -4.60 -14.52 -27.66
CA ARG A 87 -5.69 -13.91 -26.89
C ARG A 87 -6.29 -12.68 -27.56
N GLY A 88 -5.80 -12.29 -28.73
CA GLY A 88 -6.28 -11.11 -29.43
C GLY A 88 -5.92 -11.10 -30.91
N ILE A 89 -6.72 -10.38 -31.67
CA ILE A 89 -6.44 -10.01 -33.06
C ILE A 89 -6.58 -8.50 -33.13
N LEU A 90 -5.61 -7.86 -33.79
CA LEU A 90 -5.64 -6.44 -34.11
C LEU A 90 -5.61 -6.28 -35.62
N PHE A 91 -6.61 -5.58 -36.15
CA PHE A 91 -6.62 -5.14 -37.54
C PHE A 91 -5.98 -3.75 -37.60
N THR A 92 -4.72 -3.69 -38.01
CA THR A 92 -3.99 -2.45 -38.22
C THR A 92 -4.10 -2.01 -39.69
N GLY A 93 -4.18 -0.70 -39.93
CA GLY A 93 -3.91 -0.11 -41.25
C GLY A 93 -4.92 -0.36 -42.39
N THR A 94 -6.19 -0.67 -42.13
CA THR A 94 -7.18 -0.84 -43.22
C THR A 94 -8.38 0.10 -43.07
N GLU A 95 -8.62 0.97 -44.05
CA GLU A 95 -9.89 1.69 -44.22
C GLU A 95 -11.06 0.75 -44.61
N ARG A 96 -10.79 -0.54 -44.79
CA ARG A 96 -11.75 -1.57 -45.20
C ARG A 96 -11.97 -2.57 -44.07
N LEU A 97 -13.24 -2.87 -43.80
CA LEU A 97 -13.64 -3.97 -42.93
C LEU A 97 -13.02 -5.30 -43.44
N PRO A 98 -12.66 -6.24 -42.55
CA PRO A 98 -12.19 -7.56 -42.95
C PRO A 98 -13.23 -8.26 -43.85
N ASP A 99 -12.74 -9.09 -44.78
CA ASP A 99 -13.62 -9.88 -45.66
C ASP A 99 -14.69 -10.63 -44.84
N PRO A 100 -15.96 -10.64 -45.26
CA PRO A 100 -17.05 -11.32 -44.54
C PRO A 100 -16.76 -12.78 -44.18
N ALA A 101 -16.00 -13.52 -45.00
CA ALA A 101 -15.62 -14.90 -44.71
C ALA A 101 -14.65 -15.01 -43.52
N VAL A 102 -13.75 -14.02 -43.37
CA VAL A 102 -12.84 -13.92 -42.21
C VAL A 102 -13.65 -13.58 -40.95
N LEU A 103 -14.58 -12.62 -41.04
CA LEU A 103 -15.47 -12.27 -39.93
C LEU A 103 -16.32 -13.48 -39.49
N GLU A 104 -16.84 -14.24 -40.44
CA GLU A 104 -17.63 -15.44 -40.15
C GLU A 104 -16.81 -16.55 -39.49
N THR A 105 -15.55 -16.71 -39.92
CA THR A 105 -14.62 -17.63 -39.28
C THR A 105 -14.33 -17.22 -37.84
N LEU A 106 -14.12 -15.92 -37.58
CA LEU A 106 -13.92 -15.40 -36.22
C LEU A 106 -15.13 -15.61 -35.31
N ARG A 107 -16.36 -15.52 -35.85
CA ARG A 107 -17.59 -15.86 -35.11
C ARG A 107 -17.66 -17.34 -34.75
N LYS A 108 -17.25 -18.23 -35.66
CA LYS A 108 -17.27 -19.69 -35.48
C LYS A 108 -16.12 -20.23 -34.65
N GLN A 109 -14.98 -19.53 -34.65
CA GLN A 109 -13.73 -19.97 -34.01
C GLN A 109 -13.18 -18.88 -33.08
N PRO A 110 -13.88 -18.56 -31.99
CA PRO A 110 -13.39 -17.57 -31.04
C PRO A 110 -12.11 -18.09 -30.36
N PHE A 111 -11.04 -17.27 -30.39
CA PHE A 111 -9.77 -17.53 -29.66
C PHE A 111 -9.95 -17.59 -28.14
N SER A 112 -11.13 -17.23 -27.65
CA SER A 112 -11.58 -17.51 -26.31
C SER A 112 -12.68 -18.56 -26.37
N ASN A 113 -12.36 -19.83 -26.06
CA ASN A 113 -13.35 -20.82 -25.59
C ASN A 113 -13.93 -20.44 -24.21
N ARG A 114 -14.15 -19.14 -23.97
CA ARG A 114 -14.72 -18.59 -22.75
C ARG A 114 -16.01 -17.92 -23.16
N ALA A 115 -17.09 -18.22 -22.44
CA ALA A 115 -18.37 -17.57 -22.63
C ALA A 115 -18.14 -16.06 -22.77
N PHE A 116 -18.82 -15.44 -23.74
CA PHE A 116 -19.01 -14.00 -23.71
C PHE A 116 -19.68 -13.68 -22.38
N ILE A 117 -18.88 -13.36 -21.38
CA ILE A 117 -19.38 -12.84 -20.12
C ILE A 117 -19.89 -11.46 -20.49
N SER A 118 -21.21 -11.35 -20.72
CA SER A 118 -21.90 -10.08 -20.64
C SER A 118 -21.46 -9.43 -19.34
N SER A 119 -20.99 -8.18 -19.39
CA SER A 119 -20.49 -7.50 -18.19
C SER A 119 -21.52 -7.62 -17.07
N PRO A 120 -21.27 -8.40 -15.99
CA PRO A 120 -22.22 -8.49 -14.89
C PRO A 120 -22.30 -7.16 -14.13
N PHE A 121 -21.38 -6.23 -14.43
CA PHE A 121 -21.26 -4.90 -13.86
C PHE A 121 -22.18 -3.86 -14.49
N GLY A 122 -23.35 -4.26 -15.00
CA GLY A 122 -24.38 -3.31 -15.44
C GLY A 122 -24.78 -2.31 -14.35
N PHE A 123 -24.58 -2.68 -13.09
CA PHE A 123 -24.80 -1.86 -11.90
C PHE A 123 -23.68 -0.84 -11.60
N LEU A 124 -22.48 -0.97 -12.20
CA LEU A 124 -21.39 0.01 -12.06
C LEU A 124 -21.60 1.26 -12.94
N LYS A 125 -22.85 1.61 -13.21
CA LYS A 125 -23.20 2.88 -13.85
C LYS A 125 -23.20 3.96 -12.78
N SER A 126 -22.29 4.91 -12.91
CA SER A 126 -22.26 6.13 -12.11
C SER A 126 -23.14 7.19 -12.76
N ASP A 127 -23.75 8.04 -11.94
CA ASP A 127 -24.46 9.23 -12.39
C ASP A 127 -23.43 10.34 -12.69
N ALA A 128 -23.91 11.58 -12.88
CA ALA A 128 -23.02 12.74 -12.99
C ALA A 128 -22.16 12.88 -11.72
N PRO A 129 -20.88 13.29 -11.83
CA PRO A 129 -20.00 13.49 -10.69
C PRO A 129 -20.62 14.42 -9.64
N GLY A 130 -20.49 14.05 -8.36
CA GLY A 130 -20.89 14.86 -7.22
C GLY A 130 -19.68 15.12 -6.33
N ARG A 131 -19.60 16.31 -5.73
CA ARG A 131 -18.63 16.59 -4.66
C ARG A 131 -19.39 16.98 -3.40
N SER A 132 -18.84 16.65 -2.25
CA SER A 132 -19.38 17.12 -0.97
C SER A 132 -19.12 18.62 -0.81
N GLY A 133 -20.02 19.32 -0.12
CA GLY A 133 -19.82 20.75 0.22
C GLY A 133 -18.86 20.97 1.40
N CYS A 134 -18.24 19.91 1.91
CA CYS A 134 -17.47 19.95 3.16
C CYS A 134 -16.01 20.39 2.96
N ILE A 135 -15.53 20.44 1.73
CA ILE A 135 -14.23 21.00 1.36
C ILE A 135 -14.44 22.25 0.51
N SER A 136 -13.75 23.33 0.87
CA SER A 136 -13.78 24.60 0.17
C SER A 136 -12.38 25.09 -0.16
N GLY A 137 -12.32 26.10 -1.03
CA GLY A 137 -11.07 26.72 -1.46
C GLY A 137 -10.50 26.08 -2.72
N GLU A 138 -9.27 26.49 -3.03
CA GLU A 138 -8.47 26.02 -4.14
C GLU A 138 -7.07 25.65 -3.65
N ARG A 139 -6.21 25.13 -4.53
CA ARG A 139 -4.87 24.71 -4.16
C ARG A 139 -4.10 25.83 -3.44
N GLY A 140 -3.53 25.48 -2.28
CA GLY A 140 -2.86 26.43 -1.39
C GLY A 140 -3.76 27.05 -0.33
N ASN A 141 -5.09 26.86 -0.42
CA ASN A 141 -6.08 27.36 0.54
C ASN A 141 -7.27 26.41 0.72
N PHE A 142 -7.09 25.10 0.45
CA PHE A 142 -8.12 24.10 0.76
C PHE A 142 -8.33 24.03 2.28
N ARG A 143 -9.60 23.87 2.68
CA ARG A 143 -10.01 23.74 4.08
C ARG A 143 -11.33 23.01 4.21
N PHE A 144 -11.58 22.45 5.39
CA PHE A 144 -12.92 21.98 5.75
C PHE A 144 -13.86 23.19 5.88
N THR A 145 -15.07 23.11 5.32
CA THR A 145 -15.99 24.26 5.20
C THR A 145 -16.49 24.78 6.55
N GLU A 146 -16.65 23.89 7.53
CA GLU A 146 -17.21 24.25 8.85
C GLU A 146 -16.14 24.46 9.94
N SER A 147 -14.85 24.34 9.62
CA SER A 147 -13.78 24.51 10.61
C SER A 147 -12.40 24.65 9.96
N ASP A 148 -11.47 25.33 10.64
CA ASP A 148 -10.05 25.33 10.30
C ASP A 148 -9.34 24.01 10.71
N PHE A 149 -10.06 22.89 10.61
CA PHE A 149 -9.57 21.59 11.05
C PHE A 149 -8.37 21.15 10.21
N TYR A 150 -7.30 20.77 10.89
CA TYR A 150 -6.11 20.20 10.28
C TYR A 150 -5.81 18.85 10.93
N ILE A 151 -5.68 17.81 10.11
CA ILE A 151 -5.59 16.43 10.61
C ILE A 151 -4.21 16.21 11.25
N ARG A 152 -4.21 16.00 12.57
CA ARG A 152 -3.11 15.41 13.34
C ARG A 152 -3.56 14.00 13.72
N GLY A 153 -3.33 13.09 12.78
CA GLY A 153 -3.89 11.74 12.80
C GLY A 153 -2.95 10.69 13.36
N ILE A 154 -3.52 9.65 13.94
CA ILE A 154 -2.83 8.40 14.29
C ILE A 154 -3.48 7.22 13.57
N ALA A 155 -2.68 6.38 12.92
CA ALA A 155 -3.16 5.12 12.37
C ALA A 155 -3.46 4.16 13.54
N TYR A 156 -4.76 3.96 13.81
CA TYR A 156 -5.22 3.19 14.94
C TYR A 156 -5.75 1.83 14.48
N ASN A 157 -4.85 0.86 14.34
CA ASN A 157 -5.20 -0.52 14.04
C ASN A 157 -4.46 -1.50 14.98
N PRO A 158 -4.89 -1.60 16.26
CA PRO A 158 -4.18 -2.39 17.27
C PRO A 158 -4.26 -3.92 17.06
N GLY A 159 -5.00 -4.40 16.07
CA GLY A 159 -4.92 -5.78 15.57
C GLY A 159 -5.07 -5.76 14.05
N HIS A 160 -3.98 -6.03 13.33
CA HIS A 160 -3.99 -6.08 11.87
C HIS A 160 -3.98 -7.51 11.36
N ASP A 161 -3.25 -8.39 12.04
CA ASP A 161 -3.15 -9.80 11.74
C ASP A 161 -3.50 -10.63 12.98
N TRP A 162 -3.96 -11.88 12.80
CA TRP A 162 -4.13 -12.81 13.91
C TRP A 162 -2.84 -12.98 14.72
N ARG A 163 -1.69 -12.78 14.07
CA ARG A 163 -0.34 -12.81 14.63
C ARG A 163 -0.06 -11.69 15.62
N ASP A 164 -0.68 -10.52 15.49
CA ASP A 164 -0.51 -9.41 16.44
C ASP A 164 -1.15 -9.71 17.83
N GLY A 165 -1.68 -10.92 17.99
CA GLY A 165 -2.58 -11.30 19.06
C GLY A 165 -3.94 -10.69 18.76
N ASN A 166 -4.95 -11.52 18.50
CA ASN A 166 -6.35 -11.09 18.42
C ASN A 166 -6.83 -10.57 19.79
N ILE A 167 -6.31 -9.44 20.23
CA ILE A 167 -6.69 -8.78 21.48
C ILE A 167 -8.01 -8.08 21.21
N PRO A 168 -9.12 -8.50 21.85
CA PRO A 168 -10.38 -7.80 21.70
C PRO A 168 -10.21 -6.34 22.09
N LEU A 169 -10.77 -5.42 21.29
CA LEU A 169 -10.74 -4.00 21.59
C LEU A 169 -11.72 -3.69 22.72
N THR A 170 -11.24 -3.82 23.96
CA THR A 170 -12.01 -3.50 25.16
C THR A 170 -12.20 -1.99 25.29
N ARG A 171 -13.32 -1.55 25.87
CA ARG A 171 -13.58 -0.13 26.16
C ARG A 171 -12.46 0.49 27.00
N ARG A 172 -11.94 -0.24 28.00
CA ARG A 172 -10.82 0.20 28.86
C ARG A 172 -9.53 0.45 28.07
N GLN A 173 -9.22 -0.41 27.11
CA GLN A 173 -8.05 -0.25 26.26
C GLN A 173 -8.21 0.96 25.34
N LEU A 174 -9.38 1.10 24.70
CA LEU A 174 -9.70 2.25 23.85
C LEU A 174 -9.63 3.58 24.64
N GLU A 175 -10.17 3.62 25.85
CA GLU A 175 -10.13 4.81 26.73
C GLU A 175 -8.69 5.19 27.12
N LYS A 176 -7.87 4.20 27.50
CA LYS A 176 -6.44 4.41 27.75
C LYS A 176 -5.74 4.96 26.51
N ASP A 177 -5.92 4.32 25.37
CA ASP A 177 -5.28 4.70 24.12
C ASP A 177 -5.71 6.10 23.68
N PHE A 178 -7.00 6.41 23.69
CA PHE A 178 -7.54 7.68 23.21
C PHE A 178 -7.15 8.83 24.14
N THR A 179 -7.03 8.57 25.44
CA THR A 179 -6.45 9.52 26.39
C THR A 179 -5.03 9.88 25.99
N LEU A 180 -4.16 8.89 25.73
CA LEU A 180 -2.78 9.12 25.34
C LEU A 180 -2.68 9.79 23.95
N ILE A 181 -3.44 9.32 22.96
CA ILE A 181 -3.53 9.93 21.62
C ILE A 181 -3.93 11.41 21.73
N ARG A 182 -4.93 11.74 22.58
CA ARG A 182 -5.32 13.13 22.77
C ARG A 182 -4.25 13.95 23.48
N GLN A 183 -3.57 13.38 24.49
CA GLN A 183 -2.49 14.01 25.24
C GLN A 183 -1.26 14.34 24.39
N MET A 184 -0.96 13.55 23.35
CA MET A 184 0.09 13.91 22.38
C MET A 184 -0.31 15.05 21.42
N GLY A 185 -1.55 15.55 21.49
CA GLY A 185 -2.03 16.62 20.62
C GLY A 185 -2.64 16.13 19.30
N ALA A 186 -2.80 14.81 19.12
CA ALA A 186 -3.59 14.30 18.00
C ALA A 186 -5.06 14.69 18.17
N ASN A 187 -5.76 14.84 17.04
CA ASN A 187 -7.19 15.15 17.00
C ASN A 187 -7.98 14.13 16.16
N THR A 188 -7.30 13.18 15.52
CA THR A 188 -7.92 12.25 14.57
C THR A 188 -7.32 10.85 14.74
N ILE A 189 -8.14 9.82 14.59
CA ILE A 189 -7.67 8.45 14.35
C ILE A 189 -8.11 7.97 12.97
N ARG A 190 -7.28 7.16 12.31
CA ARG A 190 -7.63 6.48 11.06
C ARG A 190 -7.92 5.00 11.34
N ARG A 191 -9.09 4.55 10.89
CA ARG A 191 -9.49 3.14 10.86
C ARG A 191 -9.48 2.65 9.40
N TYR A 192 -9.38 1.34 9.20
CA TYR A 192 -9.15 0.74 7.89
C TYR A 192 -10.29 -0.16 7.39
N GLY A 193 -11.21 -0.55 8.26
CA GLY A 193 -12.33 -1.40 7.91
C GLY A 193 -13.46 -1.28 8.93
N SER A 194 -14.65 -1.73 8.52
CA SER A 194 -15.79 -1.85 9.42
C SER A 194 -15.58 -3.04 10.37
N SER A 195 -16.09 -2.93 11.59
CA SER A 195 -15.94 -3.94 12.63
C SER A 195 -17.05 -3.86 13.68
N ILE A 196 -17.21 -4.93 14.45
CA ILE A 196 -18.12 -4.95 15.60
C ILE A 196 -17.75 -3.91 16.68
N TYR A 197 -16.55 -3.33 16.63
CA TYR A 197 -16.06 -2.36 17.62
C TYR A 197 -16.39 -0.91 17.26
N ASP A 198 -16.90 -0.64 16.06
CA ASP A 198 -17.01 0.71 15.51
C ASP A 198 -17.87 1.64 16.39
N ARG A 199 -18.97 1.12 16.95
CA ARG A 199 -19.81 1.88 17.89
C ARG A 199 -19.02 2.34 19.12
N ASN A 200 -18.21 1.48 19.72
CA ASN A 200 -17.40 1.83 20.89
C ASN A 200 -16.25 2.77 20.52
N VAL A 201 -15.61 2.54 19.37
CA VAL A 201 -14.56 3.41 18.84
C VAL A 201 -15.10 4.82 18.60
N LEU A 202 -16.24 4.96 17.94
CA LEU A 202 -16.84 6.25 17.64
C LEU A 202 -17.30 6.98 18.91
N ASN A 203 -17.99 6.29 19.83
CA ASN A 203 -18.43 6.88 21.09
C ASN A 203 -17.24 7.39 21.91
N LEU A 204 -16.21 6.56 22.11
CA LEU A 204 -15.03 6.98 22.87
C LEU A 204 -14.24 8.06 22.14
N ALA A 205 -14.12 8.00 20.82
CA ALA A 205 -13.48 9.06 20.06
C ALA A 205 -14.19 10.41 20.33
N GLN A 206 -15.52 10.44 20.31
CA GLN A 206 -16.28 11.62 20.68
C GLN A 206 -16.04 12.06 22.14
N GLU A 207 -16.09 11.12 23.10
CA GLU A 207 -15.84 11.41 24.53
C GLU A 207 -14.46 12.04 24.77
N HIS A 208 -13.45 11.65 23.99
CA HIS A 208 -12.08 12.19 24.07
C HIS A 208 -11.81 13.36 23.10
N GLY A 209 -12.81 13.85 22.36
CA GLY A 209 -12.67 14.95 21.40
C GLY A 209 -11.80 14.60 20.18
N LEU A 210 -11.78 13.32 19.80
CA LEU A 210 -11.14 12.79 18.61
C LEU A 210 -12.16 12.64 17.47
N LYS A 211 -11.68 12.87 16.25
CA LYS A 211 -12.39 12.57 15.02
C LYS A 211 -11.89 11.25 14.40
N VAL A 212 -12.69 10.65 13.53
CA VAL A 212 -12.41 9.34 12.93
C VAL A 212 -12.48 9.44 11.41
N LEU A 213 -11.36 9.16 10.75
CA LEU A 213 -11.34 8.79 9.34
C LEU A 213 -11.76 7.32 9.26
N PHE A 214 -13.01 7.09 8.88
CA PHE A 214 -13.63 5.77 8.88
C PHE A 214 -13.32 5.06 7.56
N GLY A 215 -12.47 4.04 7.60
CA GLY A 215 -11.99 3.35 6.41
C GLY A 215 -12.75 2.08 6.06
N PHE A 216 -12.69 1.73 4.77
CA PHE A 216 -13.18 0.49 4.19
C PHE A 216 -12.05 -0.17 3.40
N PHE A 217 -11.67 -1.40 3.78
CA PHE A 217 -10.60 -2.13 3.10
C PHE A 217 -11.17 -2.93 1.92
N PHE A 218 -10.52 -2.79 0.77
CA PHE A 218 -10.84 -3.56 -0.43
C PHE A 218 -9.64 -4.43 -0.80
N ASP A 219 -9.84 -5.75 -0.84
CA ASP A 219 -8.78 -6.73 -0.97
C ASP A 219 -8.14 -6.69 -2.38
N PRO A 220 -6.81 -6.51 -2.51
CA PRO A 220 -6.11 -6.57 -3.79
C PRO A 220 -6.15 -7.95 -4.49
N ALA A 221 -6.54 -9.02 -3.79
CA ALA A 221 -6.73 -10.34 -4.39
C ALA A 221 -8.04 -10.47 -5.18
N VAL A 222 -8.99 -9.55 -4.99
CA VAL A 222 -10.27 -9.56 -5.70
C VAL A 222 -10.09 -9.14 -7.15
N ASP A 223 -10.65 -9.93 -8.07
CA ASP A 223 -10.71 -9.56 -9.48
C ASP A 223 -11.88 -8.60 -9.71
N TYR A 224 -11.63 -7.30 -9.54
CA TYR A 224 -12.64 -6.25 -9.72
C TYR A 224 -13.27 -6.21 -11.12
N TYR A 225 -12.72 -6.94 -12.10
CA TYR A 225 -13.30 -7.05 -13.43
C TYR A 225 -14.21 -8.29 -13.62
N ARG A 226 -14.20 -9.24 -12.68
CA ARG A 226 -14.96 -10.50 -12.84
C ARG A 226 -15.80 -10.88 -11.63
N ASP A 227 -15.37 -10.54 -10.44
CA ASP A 227 -16.06 -10.91 -9.20
C ASP A 227 -17.13 -9.88 -8.82
N SER A 228 -18.26 -9.95 -9.53
CA SER A 228 -19.41 -9.07 -9.29
C SER A 228 -20.02 -9.25 -7.91
N ALA A 229 -20.12 -10.49 -7.42
CA ALA A 229 -20.67 -10.78 -6.10
C ALA A 229 -19.84 -10.13 -4.98
N LYS A 230 -18.50 -10.19 -5.06
CA LYS A 230 -17.65 -9.54 -4.07
C LYS A 230 -17.74 -8.01 -4.13
N ILE A 231 -17.83 -7.44 -5.34
CA ILE A 231 -18.01 -6.00 -5.52
C ILE A 231 -19.35 -5.53 -4.94
N GLU A 232 -20.45 -6.25 -5.19
CA GLU A 232 -21.76 -5.93 -4.62
C GLU A 232 -21.76 -6.03 -3.09
N ALA A 233 -21.05 -7.00 -2.53
CA ALA A 233 -20.86 -7.12 -1.09
C ALA A 233 -20.12 -5.90 -0.50
N TYR A 234 -19.03 -5.45 -1.13
CA TYR A 234 -18.33 -4.23 -0.72
C TYR A 234 -19.22 -2.98 -0.79
N ILE A 235 -19.98 -2.84 -1.87
CA ILE A 235 -20.92 -1.70 -2.01
C ILE A 235 -21.96 -1.72 -0.89
N SER A 236 -22.54 -2.89 -0.61
CA SER A 236 -23.57 -3.04 0.43
C SER A 236 -23.03 -2.77 1.83
N GLU A 237 -21.82 -3.24 2.13
CA GLU A 237 -21.14 -3.00 3.41
C GLU A 237 -20.90 -1.51 3.65
N VAL A 238 -20.37 -0.81 2.64
CA VAL A 238 -20.11 0.63 2.70
C VAL A 238 -21.40 1.40 2.91
N GLU A 239 -22.42 1.16 2.09
CA GLU A 239 -23.70 1.87 2.21
C GLU A 239 -24.37 1.64 3.56
N SER A 240 -24.33 0.41 4.07
CA SER A 240 -24.91 0.07 5.38
C SER A 240 -24.19 0.82 6.50
N SER A 241 -22.85 0.83 6.47
CA SER A 241 -22.03 1.52 7.46
C SER A 241 -22.23 3.03 7.43
N VAL A 242 -22.27 3.64 6.24
CA VAL A 242 -22.54 5.08 6.08
C VAL A 242 -23.94 5.43 6.56
N LYS A 243 -24.98 4.68 6.16
CA LYS A 243 -26.36 4.90 6.65
C LYS A 243 -26.43 4.87 8.17
N HIS A 244 -25.68 3.96 8.80
CA HIS A 244 -25.70 3.77 10.24
C HIS A 244 -24.91 4.85 11.00
N TYR A 245 -23.73 5.26 10.50
CA TYR A 245 -22.78 6.09 11.25
C TYR A 245 -22.66 7.55 10.77
N ARG A 246 -23.25 7.95 9.63
CA ARG A 246 -23.19 9.34 9.10
C ARG A 246 -23.58 10.44 10.08
N GLY A 247 -24.45 10.16 11.05
CA GLY A 247 -24.89 11.14 12.04
C GLY A 247 -23.98 11.24 13.26
N HIS A 248 -22.95 10.39 13.36
CA HIS A 248 -22.12 10.30 14.55
C HIS A 248 -21.10 11.46 14.60
N PRO A 249 -21.06 12.28 15.67
CA PRO A 249 -20.21 13.48 15.74
C PRO A 249 -18.70 13.22 15.60
N ALA A 250 -18.23 12.02 15.94
CA ALA A 250 -16.83 11.64 15.76
C ALA A 250 -16.43 11.38 14.30
N VAL A 251 -17.36 11.13 13.36
CA VAL A 251 -16.98 10.87 11.96
C VAL A 251 -16.39 12.14 11.34
N LEU A 252 -15.25 12.00 10.65
CA LEU A 252 -14.61 13.06 9.89
C LEU A 252 -14.81 12.92 8.40
N GLY A 253 -14.83 11.67 7.90
CA GLY A 253 -14.83 11.34 6.49
C GLY A 253 -14.69 9.85 6.25
N TRP A 254 -15.03 9.43 5.04
CA TRP A 254 -15.08 8.03 4.62
C TRP A 254 -13.88 7.70 3.73
N VAL A 255 -13.01 6.78 4.15
CA VAL A 255 -11.81 6.40 3.39
C VAL A 255 -12.07 5.11 2.63
N LEU A 256 -12.18 5.21 1.30
CA LEU A 256 -12.39 4.08 0.41
C LEU A 256 -11.05 3.45 -0.01
N GLY A 257 -10.86 2.19 0.36
CA GLY A 257 -9.66 1.43 0.06
C GLY A 257 -8.42 1.85 0.85
N ASN A 258 -7.40 0.99 0.79
CA ASN A 258 -6.05 1.28 1.28
C ASN A 258 -5.05 0.61 0.35
N GLU A 259 -4.39 1.41 -0.50
CA GLU A 259 -3.37 0.96 -1.46
C GLU A 259 -3.86 -0.05 -2.50
N THR A 260 -5.15 -0.35 -2.55
CA THR A 260 -5.71 -1.46 -3.33
C THR A 260 -5.31 -1.37 -4.80
N TRP A 261 -5.43 -0.20 -5.43
CA TRP A 261 -5.08 0.00 -6.85
C TRP A 261 -3.60 -0.29 -7.13
N GLY A 262 -2.71 0.20 -6.25
CA GLY A 262 -1.27 -0.04 -6.31
C GLY A 262 -0.95 -1.53 -6.15
N GLN A 263 -1.50 -2.15 -5.10
CA GLN A 263 -1.23 -3.55 -4.73
C GLN A 263 -1.82 -4.59 -5.69
N LEU A 264 -2.81 -4.25 -6.53
CA LEU A 264 -3.33 -5.15 -7.59
C LEU A 264 -2.22 -5.74 -8.47
N LYS A 265 -1.09 -5.04 -8.66
CA LYS A 265 0.09 -5.53 -9.41
C LYS A 265 0.69 -6.81 -8.84
N LYS A 266 0.51 -7.07 -7.53
CA LYS A 266 1.01 -8.27 -6.84
C LYS A 266 0.17 -9.51 -7.19
N LYS A 267 -1.04 -9.31 -7.72
CA LYS A 267 -2.03 -10.38 -7.98
C LYS A 267 -2.38 -10.52 -9.46
N PHE A 268 -2.26 -9.43 -10.24
CA PHE A 268 -2.62 -9.41 -11.65
C PHE A 268 -1.49 -8.84 -12.50
N GLY A 269 -1.17 -9.53 -13.61
CA GLY A 269 -0.18 -9.10 -14.59
C GLY A 269 -0.79 -8.21 -15.69
N LYS A 270 0.01 -7.33 -16.28
CA LYS A 270 -0.39 -6.63 -17.52
C LYS A 270 -0.47 -7.63 -18.69
N PRO A 271 -1.36 -7.40 -19.66
CA PRO A 271 -2.28 -6.25 -19.82
C PRO A 271 -3.52 -6.28 -18.91
N TYR A 272 -3.83 -7.45 -18.33
CA TYR A 272 -5.10 -7.69 -17.64
C TYR A 272 -5.29 -6.79 -16.42
N LEU A 273 -4.20 -6.52 -15.70
CA LEU A 273 -4.13 -5.56 -14.60
C LEU A 273 -4.80 -4.21 -14.92
N VAL A 274 -4.68 -3.71 -16.15
CA VAL A 274 -5.29 -2.43 -16.56
C VAL A 274 -6.82 -2.51 -16.46
N LYS A 275 -7.43 -3.62 -16.89
CA LYS A 275 -8.89 -3.82 -16.80
C LYS A 275 -9.36 -3.90 -15.36
N VAL A 276 -8.64 -4.63 -14.52
CA VAL A 276 -8.96 -4.78 -13.09
C VAL A 276 -8.88 -3.42 -12.39
N ARG A 277 -7.80 -2.66 -12.61
CA ARG A 277 -7.62 -1.30 -12.09
C ARG A 277 -8.72 -0.33 -12.54
N GLN A 278 -9.11 -0.37 -13.81
CA GLN A 278 -10.20 0.47 -14.31
C GLN A 278 -11.54 0.16 -13.62
N HIS A 279 -11.85 -1.11 -13.36
CA HIS A 279 -13.11 -1.47 -12.70
C HIS A 279 -13.07 -1.18 -11.19
N TYR A 280 -11.91 -1.30 -10.55
CA TYR A 280 -11.72 -0.79 -9.20
C TYR A 280 -12.02 0.71 -9.11
N VAL A 281 -11.44 1.54 -10.00
CA VAL A 281 -11.72 2.99 -10.01
C VAL A 281 -13.19 3.29 -10.26
N LYS A 282 -13.87 2.55 -11.16
CA LYS A 282 -15.33 2.69 -11.36
C LYS A 282 -16.14 2.36 -10.12
N MET A 283 -15.74 1.34 -9.36
CA MET A 283 -16.37 1.00 -8.07
C MET A 283 -16.19 2.14 -7.07
N ILE A 284 -15.00 2.74 -6.98
CA ILE A 284 -14.73 3.88 -6.10
C ILE A 284 -15.59 5.09 -6.48
N GLU A 285 -15.70 5.42 -7.77
CA GLU A 285 -16.57 6.52 -8.22
C GLU A 285 -18.03 6.29 -7.86
N LEU A 286 -18.55 5.09 -8.12
CA LEU A 286 -19.92 4.73 -7.75
C LEU A 286 -20.14 4.90 -6.23
N LEU A 287 -19.21 4.39 -5.42
CA LEU A 287 -19.27 4.50 -3.97
C LEU A 287 -19.24 5.95 -3.52
N ALA A 288 -18.33 6.78 -4.04
CA ALA A 288 -18.24 8.20 -3.68
C ALA A 288 -19.57 8.93 -3.95
N GLN A 289 -20.17 8.76 -5.13
CA GLN A 289 -21.47 9.34 -5.47
C GLN A 289 -22.59 8.85 -4.56
N ARG A 290 -22.61 7.55 -4.24
CA ARG A 290 -23.63 6.98 -3.34
C ARG A 290 -23.46 7.47 -1.91
N ILE A 291 -22.22 7.60 -1.42
CA ILE A 291 -21.93 8.17 -0.11
C ILE A 291 -22.42 9.61 -0.05
N HIS A 292 -22.12 10.47 -1.03
CA HIS A 292 -22.60 11.86 -1.01
C HIS A 292 -24.13 11.98 -0.98
N ARG A 293 -24.86 11.05 -1.62
CA ARG A 293 -26.33 10.99 -1.51
C ARG A 293 -26.81 10.56 -0.14
N LEU A 294 -26.09 9.65 0.50
CA LEU A 294 -26.43 9.12 1.82
C LEU A 294 -25.98 10.04 2.96
N ASP A 295 -24.88 10.75 2.77
CA ASP A 295 -24.16 11.59 3.73
C ASP A 295 -23.47 12.75 3.00
N PRO A 296 -24.17 13.87 2.81
CA PRO A 296 -23.61 15.06 2.17
C PRO A 296 -22.68 15.86 3.10
N SER A 297 -22.63 15.53 4.39
CA SER A 297 -21.92 16.31 5.43
C SER A 297 -20.46 15.92 5.59
N HIS A 298 -20.06 14.73 5.11
CA HIS A 298 -18.70 14.23 5.25
C HIS A 298 -18.01 14.01 3.90
N PRO A 299 -16.69 14.27 3.79
CA PRO A 299 -15.91 14.01 2.60
C PRO A 299 -15.69 12.51 2.39
N VAL A 300 -15.51 12.15 1.13
CA VAL A 300 -15.01 10.86 0.67
C VAL A 300 -13.54 10.99 0.30
N LEU A 301 -12.73 10.10 0.85
CA LEU A 301 -11.30 9.97 0.59
C LEU A 301 -11.01 8.63 -0.09
N THR A 302 -9.88 8.53 -0.80
CA THR A 302 -9.38 7.25 -1.31
C THR A 302 -7.91 7.04 -0.97
N GLY A 303 -7.56 5.85 -0.45
CA GLY A 303 -6.20 5.52 -0.02
C GLY A 303 -5.31 4.97 -1.15
N MET A 304 -4.20 5.67 -1.45
CA MET A 304 -3.23 5.36 -2.51
C MET A 304 -1.88 4.91 -1.97
N GLU A 305 -1.13 4.17 -2.78
CA GLU A 305 0.22 3.67 -2.48
C GLU A 305 1.29 4.56 -3.13
N HIS A 306 2.17 5.19 -2.34
CA HIS A 306 3.32 5.91 -2.90
C HIS A 306 4.57 5.04 -2.93
N ILE A 307 4.66 4.19 -3.96
CA ILE A 307 5.81 3.33 -4.19
C ILE A 307 6.42 3.56 -5.59
N GLY A 308 7.74 3.74 -5.64
CA GLY A 308 8.52 3.90 -6.87
C GLY A 308 7.96 4.94 -7.85
N HIS A 309 7.41 4.47 -8.98
CA HIS A 309 6.92 5.33 -10.08
C HIS A 309 5.42 5.17 -10.34
N GLN A 310 4.65 4.59 -9.43
CA GLN A 310 3.25 4.24 -9.68
C GLN A 310 2.26 5.36 -9.38
N LEU A 311 2.52 6.16 -8.34
CA LEU A 311 1.63 7.23 -7.89
C LEU A 311 1.15 8.15 -9.03
N PRO A 312 2.00 8.60 -9.98
CA PRO A 312 1.53 9.42 -11.10
C PRO A 312 0.39 8.77 -11.90
N GLY A 313 0.50 7.48 -12.17
CA GLY A 313 -0.49 6.72 -12.93
C GLY A 313 -1.79 6.48 -12.17
N GLU A 314 -1.70 6.37 -10.84
CA GLU A 314 -2.84 6.24 -9.94
C GLU A 314 -3.59 7.57 -9.82
N LEU A 315 -2.88 8.67 -9.57
CA LEU A 315 -3.44 10.03 -9.54
C LEU A 315 -4.22 10.35 -10.82
N TRP A 316 -3.63 10.05 -11.98
CA TRP A 316 -4.31 10.24 -13.27
C TRP A 316 -5.58 9.38 -13.41
N ALA A 317 -5.50 8.10 -13.02
CA ALA A 317 -6.64 7.19 -13.09
C ALA A 317 -7.80 7.66 -12.21
N PHE A 318 -7.52 8.15 -10.99
CA PHE A 318 -8.54 8.65 -10.09
C PHE A 318 -9.06 10.03 -10.45
N ARG A 319 -8.23 10.94 -10.97
CA ARG A 319 -8.69 12.24 -11.46
C ARG A 319 -9.71 12.10 -12.58
N THR A 320 -9.48 11.16 -13.48
CA THR A 320 -10.33 10.96 -14.67
C THR A 320 -11.47 9.97 -14.43
N GLY A 321 -11.25 8.97 -13.58
CA GLY A 321 -12.21 7.87 -13.36
C GLY A 321 -12.99 7.94 -12.05
N ALA A 322 -12.57 8.76 -11.08
CA ALA A 322 -13.25 8.93 -9.80
C ALA A 322 -13.28 10.42 -9.34
N PRO A 323 -13.88 11.32 -10.15
CA PRO A 323 -13.94 12.75 -9.85
C PRO A 323 -14.79 13.11 -8.62
N SER A 324 -15.63 12.18 -8.14
CA SER A 324 -16.47 12.39 -6.94
C SER A 324 -15.72 12.13 -5.63
N VAL A 325 -14.47 11.66 -5.66
CA VAL A 325 -13.64 11.64 -4.44
C VAL A 325 -13.19 13.06 -4.10
N ASP A 326 -13.39 13.49 -2.86
CA ASP A 326 -13.10 14.85 -2.39
C ASP A 326 -11.63 15.07 -2.04
N ILE A 327 -10.99 14.09 -1.38
CA ILE A 327 -9.60 14.20 -0.90
C ILE A 327 -8.79 12.96 -1.29
N ILE A 328 -7.56 13.16 -1.74
CA ILE A 328 -6.63 12.05 -2.00
C ILE A 328 -5.84 11.71 -0.73
N ALA A 329 -5.91 10.46 -0.26
CA ALA A 329 -5.15 9.99 0.90
C ALA A 329 -3.96 9.16 0.41
N ILE A 330 -2.72 9.56 0.72
CA ILE A 330 -1.51 8.91 0.19
C ILE A 330 -0.69 8.34 1.33
N ASN A 331 -0.50 7.02 1.31
CA ASN A 331 0.50 6.35 2.14
C ASN A 331 1.87 6.60 1.52
N SER A 332 2.73 7.35 2.20
CA SER A 332 4.02 7.77 1.66
C SER A 332 5.11 7.65 2.69
N TYR A 333 5.90 6.60 2.55
CA TYR A 333 7.10 6.34 3.33
C TYR A 333 8.33 6.81 2.55
N TYR A 334 9.46 7.02 3.23
CA TYR A 334 10.74 7.49 2.68
C TYR A 334 10.75 8.95 2.20
N ARG A 335 11.83 9.67 2.55
CA ARG A 335 12.09 11.07 2.12
C ARG A 335 11.98 11.23 0.61
N GLN A 336 12.53 10.28 -0.15
CA GLN A 336 12.60 10.28 -1.61
C GLN A 336 11.22 10.29 -2.27
N ASN A 337 10.22 9.70 -1.62
CA ASN A 337 8.85 9.66 -2.11
C ASN A 337 8.10 10.90 -1.61
N VAL A 338 8.01 11.07 -0.29
CA VAL A 338 7.16 12.11 0.32
C VAL A 338 7.54 13.54 -0.12
N SER A 339 8.83 13.81 -0.34
CA SER A 339 9.33 15.12 -0.82
C SER A 339 8.84 15.51 -2.23
N ARG A 340 8.42 14.54 -3.04
CA ARG A 340 7.97 14.75 -4.43
C ARG A 340 6.45 14.84 -4.55
N MET A 341 5.73 14.56 -3.47
CA MET A 341 4.28 14.39 -3.49
C MET A 341 3.53 15.68 -3.85
N GLU A 342 3.90 16.83 -3.26
CA GLU A 342 3.26 18.12 -3.59
C GLU A 342 3.44 18.46 -5.08
N GLU A 343 4.64 18.27 -5.64
CA GLU A 343 4.90 18.50 -7.07
C GLU A 343 4.06 17.57 -7.96
N LEU A 344 3.92 16.30 -7.58
CA LEU A 344 3.12 15.34 -8.33
C LEU A 344 1.63 15.69 -8.30
N ILE A 345 1.09 16.04 -7.13
CA ILE A 345 -0.31 16.46 -6.96
C ILE A 345 -0.56 17.75 -7.75
N ALA A 346 0.31 18.75 -7.61
CA ALA A 346 0.25 20.01 -8.34
C ALA A 346 0.08 19.81 -9.86
N LYS A 347 0.81 18.84 -10.40
CA LYS A 347 0.83 18.56 -11.84
C LYS A 347 -0.35 17.71 -12.28
N LEU A 348 -0.70 16.69 -11.50
CA LEU A 348 -1.58 15.62 -11.94
C LEU A 348 -2.99 15.73 -11.40
N ASP A 349 -3.20 16.35 -10.24
CA ASP A 349 -4.51 16.54 -9.63
C ASP A 349 -4.60 17.78 -8.72
N PRO A 350 -4.37 19.00 -9.26
CA PRO A 350 -4.38 20.23 -8.47
C PRO A 350 -5.78 20.62 -7.96
N SER A 351 -6.84 19.94 -8.42
CA SER A 351 -8.23 20.32 -8.14
C SER A 351 -8.78 19.74 -6.83
N ARG A 352 -7.97 18.93 -6.14
CA ARG A 352 -8.33 18.26 -4.89
C ARG A 352 -7.21 18.44 -3.88
N PRO A 353 -7.54 18.63 -2.59
CA PRO A 353 -6.55 18.51 -1.54
C PRO A 353 -6.10 17.05 -1.39
N TYR A 354 -5.00 16.88 -0.65
CA TYR A 354 -4.54 15.57 -0.23
C TYR A 354 -4.24 15.54 1.28
N ILE A 355 -4.09 14.32 1.82
CA ILE A 355 -3.49 14.08 3.13
C ILE A 355 -2.37 13.06 3.00
N VAL A 356 -1.40 13.11 3.91
CA VAL A 356 -0.42 12.03 4.05
C VAL A 356 -1.02 11.00 4.98
N SER A 357 -1.72 10.02 4.41
CA SER A 357 -2.58 9.12 5.18
C SER A 357 -1.82 8.05 5.95
N GLU A 358 -0.53 7.88 5.67
CA GLU A 358 0.47 7.19 6.49
C GLU A 358 1.84 7.83 6.25
N PHE A 359 2.51 8.25 7.33
CA PHE A 359 3.92 8.61 7.36
C PHE A 359 4.59 8.02 8.61
N GLY A 360 5.89 7.79 8.56
CA GLY A 360 6.64 7.18 9.65
C GLY A 360 8.02 6.69 9.21
N PRO A 361 8.67 5.82 10.00
CA PRO A 361 9.97 5.23 9.67
C PRO A 361 10.00 4.60 8.29
N LYS A 362 11.21 4.34 7.77
CA LYS A 362 11.36 3.70 6.46
C LYS A 362 10.63 2.36 6.42
N GLY A 363 9.93 2.10 5.33
CA GLY A 363 9.36 0.77 5.08
C GLY A 363 10.46 -0.28 4.91
N TYR A 364 10.20 -1.53 5.28
CA TYR A 364 11.14 -2.63 5.10
C TYR A 364 11.12 -3.24 3.68
N TRP A 365 10.17 -2.82 2.84
CA TRP A 365 9.89 -3.44 1.54
C TRP A 365 10.72 -2.90 0.36
N GLU A 366 11.42 -1.76 0.51
CA GLU A 366 12.35 -1.25 -0.51
C GLU A 366 13.80 -1.33 0.00
N ALA A 367 14.44 -2.48 -0.19
CA ALA A 367 15.81 -2.70 0.30
C ALA A 367 16.82 -1.65 -0.21
N GLU A 368 16.62 -1.13 -1.43
CA GLU A 368 17.47 -0.08 -2.02
C GLU A 368 17.38 1.27 -1.30
N LEU A 369 16.31 1.51 -0.53
CA LEU A 369 16.14 2.72 0.28
C LEU A 369 16.49 2.50 1.76
N ASN A 370 16.91 1.28 2.12
CA ASN A 370 17.22 0.88 3.48
C ASN A 370 18.71 0.61 3.67
N THR A 371 19.11 0.57 4.95
CA THR A 371 20.46 0.15 5.34
C THR A 371 20.51 -1.39 5.38
N VAL A 372 21.48 -1.98 4.69
CA VAL A 372 21.73 -3.42 4.71
C VAL A 372 23.09 -3.68 5.36
N SER A 373 23.11 -4.55 6.36
CA SER A 373 24.32 -5.01 7.04
C SER A 373 24.40 -6.53 6.95
N ASN A 374 25.51 -7.07 6.43
CA ASN A 374 25.72 -8.51 6.22
C ASN A 374 24.53 -9.22 5.50
N GLY A 375 23.96 -8.57 4.48
CA GLY A 375 22.84 -9.11 3.72
C GLY A 375 21.47 -9.07 4.43
N LEU A 376 21.39 -8.45 5.61
CA LEU A 376 20.18 -8.28 6.39
C LEU A 376 19.78 -6.81 6.50
N LEU A 377 18.48 -6.53 6.51
CA LEU A 377 17.97 -5.19 6.77
C LEU A 377 18.30 -4.79 8.22
N ALA A 378 19.02 -3.68 8.36
CA ALA A 378 19.22 -3.04 9.65
C ALA A 378 17.94 -2.26 10.00
N GLU A 379 17.46 -2.44 11.22
CA GLU A 379 16.35 -1.64 11.73
C GLU A 379 16.89 -0.33 12.29
N GLU A 380 16.19 0.77 11.99
CA GLU A 380 16.53 2.10 12.48
C GLU A 380 16.38 2.15 14.02
N THR A 381 17.26 2.90 14.67
CA THR A 381 17.16 3.20 16.10
C THR A 381 15.91 4.03 16.40
N GLU A 382 15.42 4.03 17.65
CA GLU A 382 14.27 4.86 18.01
C GLU A 382 14.52 6.36 17.83
N THR A 383 15.77 6.81 17.92
CA THR A 383 16.14 8.20 17.60
C THR A 383 15.93 8.50 16.12
N GLU A 384 16.48 7.67 15.23
CA GLU A 384 16.29 7.82 13.78
C GLU A 384 14.79 7.75 13.40
N LYS A 385 14.05 6.81 13.98
CA LYS A 385 12.58 6.71 13.80
C LYS A 385 11.85 7.98 14.27
N SER A 386 12.26 8.55 15.41
CA SER A 386 11.67 9.78 15.95
C SER A 386 11.94 11.00 15.06
N GLU A 387 13.14 11.07 14.48
CA GLU A 387 13.52 12.08 13.50
C GLU A 387 12.70 11.93 12.22
N TRP A 388 12.46 10.70 11.74
CA TRP A 388 11.61 10.43 10.58
C TRP A 388 10.20 10.96 10.75
N TYR A 389 9.56 10.74 11.90
CA TYR A 389 8.22 11.28 12.15
C TYR A 389 8.21 12.81 12.18
N ARG A 390 9.15 13.42 12.91
CA ARG A 390 9.24 14.88 13.04
C ARG A 390 9.48 15.53 11.68
N GLU A 391 10.51 15.09 10.97
CA GLU A 391 10.88 15.67 9.70
C GLU A 391 9.75 15.55 8.68
N GLN A 392 9.11 14.38 8.57
CA GLN A 392 8.01 14.21 7.62
C GLN A 392 6.82 15.10 7.95
N TRP A 393 6.49 15.22 9.25
CA TRP A 393 5.45 16.12 9.69
C TRP A 393 5.78 17.59 9.35
N GLU A 394 6.97 18.07 9.72
CA GLU A 394 7.35 19.47 9.56
C GLU A 394 7.53 19.85 8.08
N GLU A 395 8.33 19.09 7.34
CA GLU A 395 8.76 19.46 5.98
C GLU A 395 7.77 19.07 4.89
N TYR A 396 7.00 17.98 5.07
CA TYR A 396 6.20 17.41 3.99
C TYR A 396 4.69 17.31 4.27
N VAL A 397 4.28 17.45 5.54
CA VAL A 397 2.86 17.58 5.90
C VAL A 397 2.52 19.05 6.15
N LEU A 398 3.04 19.63 7.23
CA LEU A 398 2.67 20.95 7.73
C LEU A 398 3.04 22.09 6.77
N LYS A 399 4.24 22.03 6.17
CA LYS A 399 4.73 23.03 5.19
C LYS A 399 3.82 23.20 3.97
N HIS A 400 3.05 22.17 3.63
CA HIS A 400 2.14 22.16 2.48
C HIS A 400 0.67 22.39 2.87
N LYS A 401 0.40 22.86 4.10
CA LYS A 401 -0.96 23.21 4.55
C LYS A 401 -1.66 24.11 3.52
N GLY A 402 -2.89 23.74 3.16
CA GLY A 402 -3.68 24.42 2.13
C GLY A 402 -3.64 23.73 0.76
N SER A 403 -2.58 23.00 0.43
CA SER A 403 -2.65 21.90 -0.56
C SER A 403 -2.92 20.56 0.16
N ASN A 404 -2.29 20.39 1.32
CA ASN A 404 -2.43 19.29 2.24
C ASN A 404 -3.40 19.66 3.39
N LEU A 405 -4.23 18.72 3.83
CA LEU A 405 -5.19 18.88 4.94
C LEU A 405 -4.78 18.17 6.25
N GLY A 406 -3.59 17.58 6.27
CA GLY A 406 -2.95 16.98 7.43
C GLY A 406 -2.29 15.63 7.13
N GLY A 407 -1.94 14.93 8.20
CA GLY A 407 -1.21 13.68 8.12
C GLY A 407 -1.60 12.71 9.22
N VAL A 408 -1.32 11.43 8.99
CA VAL A 408 -1.60 10.33 9.91
C VAL A 408 -0.30 9.57 10.18
N ALA A 409 0.16 9.59 11.42
CA ALA A 409 1.37 8.87 11.83
C ALA A 409 1.10 7.36 11.91
N TYR A 410 1.94 6.56 11.26
CA TYR A 410 1.85 5.10 11.20
C TYR A 410 2.92 4.46 12.08
N CYS A 411 2.59 3.85 13.22
CA CYS A 411 1.26 3.52 13.74
C CYS A 411 1.21 3.57 15.27
N TRP A 412 0.01 3.49 15.87
CA TRP A 412 -0.16 3.64 17.33
C TRP A 412 0.68 2.66 18.14
N ARG A 413 0.71 1.39 17.75
CA ARG A 413 1.40 0.29 18.44
C ARG A 413 2.31 -0.47 17.50
N ASP A 414 3.37 -1.05 18.05
CA ASP A 414 4.16 -2.08 17.40
C ASP A 414 3.27 -3.16 16.80
N ARG A 415 3.73 -3.69 15.67
CA ARG A 415 3.11 -4.80 14.95
C ARG A 415 4.17 -5.77 14.52
N LEU A 416 3.77 -7.01 14.26
CA LEU A 416 4.64 -8.04 13.71
C LEU A 416 4.85 -7.83 12.20
N GLU A 417 5.50 -6.72 11.86
CA GLU A 417 5.69 -6.22 10.50
C GLU A 417 7.11 -5.67 10.35
N GLY A 418 7.92 -6.29 9.48
CA GLY A 418 9.35 -5.97 9.33
C GLY A 418 10.21 -6.55 10.45
N SER A 419 9.89 -6.25 11.70
CA SER A 419 10.45 -6.82 12.94
C SER A 419 9.45 -6.68 14.11
N LEU A 420 9.79 -7.09 15.32
CA LEU A 420 8.96 -6.84 16.52
C LEU A 420 8.79 -5.36 16.86
N THR A 421 9.72 -4.49 16.42
CA THR A 421 9.84 -3.11 16.90
C THR A 421 9.93 -2.07 15.78
N TRP A 422 9.74 -2.49 14.52
CA TRP A 422 10.00 -1.67 13.32
C TRP A 422 9.16 -0.41 13.27
N PHE A 423 7.87 -0.53 13.59
CA PHE A 423 6.92 0.56 13.68
C PHE A 423 6.38 0.69 15.10
N GLY A 424 5.47 1.63 15.32
CA GLY A 424 4.78 1.84 16.59
C GLY A 424 5.24 3.07 17.35
N LEU A 425 4.28 3.82 17.91
CA LEU A 425 4.54 4.88 18.89
C LEU A 425 4.54 4.35 20.33
N MET A 426 4.07 3.11 20.51
CA MET A 426 4.07 2.37 21.77
C MET A 426 4.39 0.90 21.52
N ASP A 427 4.97 0.22 22.49
CA ASP A 427 5.27 -1.22 22.36
C ASP A 427 4.06 -2.13 22.65
N HIS A 428 4.27 -3.44 22.52
CA HIS A 428 3.26 -4.46 22.83
C HIS A 428 2.83 -4.48 24.31
N LYS A 429 3.58 -3.89 25.24
CA LYS A 429 3.19 -3.74 26.67
C LYS A 429 2.46 -2.41 26.95
N GLY A 430 2.36 -1.55 25.94
CA GLY A 430 1.71 -0.25 26.04
C GLY A 430 2.59 0.84 26.69
N ARG A 431 3.91 0.68 26.63
CA ARG A 431 4.91 1.69 27.02
C ARG A 431 5.20 2.61 25.83
N LEU A 432 5.42 3.90 26.09
CA LEU A 432 5.56 4.92 25.05
C LEU A 432 6.99 5.01 24.51
N LYS A 433 7.15 5.07 23.19
CA LYS A 433 8.44 5.19 22.50
C LYS A 433 8.83 6.65 22.29
N PRO A 434 10.12 6.97 22.06
CA PRO A 434 10.59 8.33 21.74
C PRO A 434 9.78 9.00 20.60
N SER A 435 9.38 8.23 19.60
CA SER A 435 8.56 8.71 18.48
C SER A 435 7.23 9.37 18.91
N TYR A 436 6.60 8.88 19.98
CA TYR A 436 5.39 9.50 20.55
C TYR A 436 5.66 10.93 21.05
N PHE A 437 6.77 11.11 21.79
CA PHE A 437 7.15 12.39 22.35
C PHE A 437 7.64 13.37 21.28
N SER A 438 8.31 12.86 20.23
CA SER A 438 8.69 13.64 19.05
C SER A 438 7.47 14.29 18.38
N LEU A 439 6.40 13.53 18.14
CA LEU A 439 5.16 14.06 17.60
C LEU A 439 4.41 14.94 18.61
N LYS A 440 4.43 14.61 19.90
CA LYS A 440 3.86 15.46 20.96
C LYS A 440 4.48 16.85 20.95
N GLN A 441 5.80 16.94 20.82
CA GLN A 441 6.51 18.21 20.67
C GLN A 441 6.04 18.96 19.42
N CYS A 442 5.96 18.28 18.27
CA CYS A 442 5.48 18.88 17.02
C CYS A 442 4.05 19.46 17.13
N TRP A 443 3.17 18.80 17.88
CA TRP A 443 1.74 19.10 17.90
C TRP A 443 1.27 19.99 19.04
N THR A 444 2.05 20.06 20.13
CA THR A 444 1.70 20.79 21.36
C THR A 444 2.76 21.77 21.82
N GLY A 445 4.00 21.66 21.31
CA GLY A 445 5.16 22.40 21.83
C GLY A 445 5.71 21.84 23.14
N ASP A 446 5.20 20.72 23.64
CA ASP A 446 5.69 20.08 24.86
C ASP A 446 7.07 19.44 24.64
N HIS A 447 8.07 19.94 25.37
CA HIS A 447 9.46 19.49 25.33
C HIS A 447 9.79 18.42 26.39
N THR A 448 8.84 17.54 26.72
CA THR A 448 9.07 16.41 27.62
C THR A 448 10.37 15.69 27.23
N PRO A 449 11.38 15.60 28.13
CA PRO A 449 12.65 14.97 27.83
C PRO A 449 12.46 13.53 27.35
N GLN A 450 13.13 13.20 26.25
CA GLN A 450 13.15 11.85 25.68
C GLN A 450 14.34 11.08 26.26
N PRO A 451 14.18 9.79 26.62
CA PRO A 451 15.31 8.98 27.06
C PRO A 451 16.34 8.84 25.93
N ALA A 452 17.63 8.95 26.27
CA ALA A 452 18.72 9.01 25.31
C ALA A 452 19.41 7.64 25.12
N VAL A 453 19.16 7.07 23.93
CA VAL A 453 19.85 6.00 23.19
C VAL A 453 20.43 4.85 24.00
N THR A 454 19.75 3.69 23.93
CA THR A 454 20.39 2.40 24.16
C THR A 454 20.63 1.69 22.83
N ARG A 455 21.89 1.55 22.43
CA ARG A 455 22.29 0.66 21.31
C ARG A 455 22.72 -0.70 21.86
N ILE A 456 22.74 -1.72 21.01
CA ILE A 456 23.34 -3.01 21.35
C ILE A 456 24.78 -3.00 20.83
N GLN A 457 25.76 -3.03 21.73
CA GLN A 457 27.12 -3.38 21.38
C GLN A 457 27.17 -4.91 21.21
N HIS A 458 27.71 -5.35 20.07
CA HIS A 458 27.74 -6.76 19.67
C HIS A 458 29.09 -7.12 19.05
N PRO A 459 29.49 -8.41 19.02
CA PRO A 459 30.71 -8.85 18.34
C PRO A 459 30.66 -8.58 16.84
N HIS A 460 31.84 -8.40 16.23
CA HIS A 460 31.98 -8.23 14.78
C HIS A 460 31.69 -9.52 14.00
N GLU A 461 32.08 -10.67 14.55
CA GLU A 461 31.90 -11.99 13.96
C GLU A 461 31.27 -12.94 14.98
N ILE A 462 30.37 -13.79 14.49
CA ILE A 462 29.66 -14.79 15.29
C ILE A 462 29.94 -16.17 14.72
N VAL A 463 30.18 -17.15 15.60
CA VAL A 463 30.39 -18.55 15.24
C VAL A 463 29.24 -19.38 15.83
N PRO A 464 28.59 -20.26 15.04
CA PRO A 464 27.52 -21.13 15.54
C PRO A 464 27.98 -21.94 16.77
N GLY A 465 27.09 -22.09 17.76
CA GLY A 465 27.34 -22.81 19.01
C GLY A 465 28.23 -22.09 20.02
N ARG A 466 28.87 -20.96 19.65
CA ARG A 466 29.66 -20.15 20.58
C ARG A 466 28.80 -19.12 21.31
N GLU A 467 29.22 -18.77 22.52
CA GLU A 467 28.59 -17.75 23.34
C GLU A 467 29.34 -16.42 23.19
N TYR A 468 28.59 -15.33 23.06
CA TYR A 468 29.13 -13.97 22.96
C TYR A 468 28.38 -13.01 23.88
N ASP A 469 29.07 -11.95 24.30
CA ASP A 469 28.51 -10.87 25.10
C ASP A 469 27.86 -9.80 24.21
N PHE A 470 26.66 -9.38 24.61
CA PHE A 470 25.94 -8.24 24.05
C PHE A 470 25.63 -7.27 25.18
N THR A 471 25.90 -5.99 24.96
CA THR A 471 25.77 -4.94 25.99
C THR A 471 24.82 -3.85 25.53
N ALA A 472 23.85 -3.53 26.38
CA ALA A 472 23.04 -2.33 26.30
C ALA A 472 23.91 -1.11 26.63
N VAL A 473 24.18 -0.26 25.65
CA VAL A 473 24.94 0.99 25.85
C VAL A 473 23.95 2.14 25.89
N SER A 474 23.60 2.58 27.10
CA SER A 474 22.69 3.69 27.37
C SER A 474 23.44 5.00 27.62
N ALA A 475 22.86 6.15 27.25
CA ALA A 475 23.45 7.44 27.60
C ALA A 475 23.30 7.72 29.11
N PRO A 476 24.26 8.42 29.75
CA PRO A 476 24.26 8.69 31.20
C PRO A 476 22.98 9.34 31.74
N GLU A 477 22.32 10.17 30.92
CA GLU A 477 21.08 10.87 31.22
C GLU A 477 19.82 9.99 31.21
N SER A 478 19.95 8.70 30.90
CA SER A 478 18.80 7.77 30.78
C SER A 478 18.19 7.33 32.11
N GLY A 479 18.86 7.62 33.23
CA GLY A 479 18.42 7.22 34.57
C GLY A 479 18.38 5.70 34.75
N ASP A 480 17.56 5.25 35.71
CA ASP A 480 17.41 3.83 36.02
C ASP A 480 16.53 3.13 34.97
N LEU A 481 17.15 2.27 34.17
CA LEU A 481 16.49 1.51 33.13
C LEU A 481 16.38 0.02 33.48
N ARG A 482 15.23 -0.56 33.19
CA ARG A 482 15.03 -2.00 33.16
C ARG A 482 15.22 -2.52 31.74
N TYR A 483 16.13 -3.46 31.57
CA TYR A 483 16.44 -4.08 30.29
C TYR A 483 15.73 -5.43 30.13
N GLU A 484 15.09 -5.64 28.99
CA GLU A 484 14.45 -6.90 28.60
C GLU A 484 15.03 -7.35 27.26
N TRP A 485 15.64 -8.52 27.24
CA TRP A 485 16.28 -9.11 26.06
C TRP A 485 15.45 -10.26 25.53
N SER A 486 15.41 -10.40 24.21
CA SER A 486 14.79 -11.56 23.58
C SER A 486 15.43 -11.85 22.23
N LEU A 487 15.71 -13.12 21.94
CA LEU A 487 16.26 -13.56 20.67
C LEU A 487 15.18 -14.28 19.88
N TYR A 488 15.01 -13.92 18.61
CA TYR A 488 14.08 -14.61 17.71
C TYR A 488 14.80 -15.06 16.45
N ARG A 489 14.23 -16.01 15.72
CA ARG A 489 14.46 -16.03 14.27
C ARG A 489 14.04 -14.69 13.68
N ASN A 490 14.73 -14.25 12.63
CA ASN A 490 14.55 -12.92 12.03
C ASN A 490 13.19 -12.78 11.31
N ASP A 491 12.37 -13.83 11.30
CA ASP A 491 10.97 -13.79 10.95
C ASP A 491 10.07 -13.36 12.12
N TYR A 492 10.63 -13.04 13.30
CA TYR A 492 9.96 -12.57 14.51
C TYR A 492 8.85 -13.49 15.04
N LEU A 493 8.78 -14.75 14.58
CA LEU A 493 7.74 -15.72 14.96
C LEU A 493 8.24 -16.77 15.96
N GLU A 494 9.52 -17.13 15.89
CA GLU A 494 10.10 -18.17 16.73
C GLU A 494 11.06 -17.54 17.75
N GLU A 495 10.62 -17.46 19.02
CA GLU A 495 11.50 -17.08 20.12
C GLU A 495 12.50 -18.21 20.42
N ILE A 496 13.76 -17.84 20.53
CA ILE A 496 14.88 -18.75 20.77
C ILE A 496 15.42 -18.50 22.18
N ASN A 497 15.27 -19.51 23.04
CA ASN A 497 15.70 -19.45 24.44
C ASN A 497 17.22 -19.69 24.60
N ASN A 498 18.03 -18.91 23.88
CA ASN A 498 19.50 -19.00 23.88
C ASN A 498 20.16 -17.78 24.54
N ILE A 499 19.46 -17.15 25.48
CA ILE A 499 19.94 -15.96 26.19
C ILE A 499 20.17 -16.29 27.66
N ARG A 500 21.27 -15.77 28.22
CA ARG A 500 21.60 -15.84 29.64
C ARG A 500 21.90 -14.44 30.16
N LEU A 501 20.97 -13.92 30.96
CA LEU A 501 21.15 -12.65 31.66
C LEU A 501 22.34 -12.74 32.61
N GLN A 502 23.13 -11.67 32.67
CA GLN A 502 24.21 -11.53 33.65
C GLN A 502 23.69 -10.80 34.91
N ASP A 503 24.51 -10.71 35.95
CA ASP A 503 24.18 -9.99 37.19
C ASP A 503 23.75 -8.54 36.93
N GLU A 504 24.36 -7.91 35.92
CA GLU A 504 23.90 -6.64 35.34
C GLU A 504 22.92 -6.90 34.19
N SER A 505 21.66 -6.47 34.34
CA SER A 505 20.63 -6.65 33.30
C SER A 505 20.93 -5.96 31.97
N SER A 506 21.86 -4.99 31.95
CA SER A 506 22.40 -4.34 30.75
C SER A 506 23.30 -5.27 29.91
N HIS A 507 23.67 -6.44 30.43
CA HIS A 507 24.52 -7.41 29.74
C HIS A 507 23.77 -8.73 29.54
N VAL A 508 23.84 -9.28 28.32
CA VAL A 508 23.30 -10.60 28.01
C VAL A 508 24.34 -11.42 27.26
N LYS A 509 24.50 -12.68 27.67
CA LYS A 509 25.24 -13.67 26.91
C LYS A 509 24.28 -14.39 25.98
N VAL A 510 24.65 -14.48 24.70
CA VAL A 510 23.84 -15.16 23.68
C VAL A 510 24.63 -16.31 23.11
N THR A 511 24.09 -17.52 23.23
CA THR A 511 24.63 -18.70 22.54
C THR A 511 24.10 -18.69 21.11
N ILE A 512 24.98 -18.45 20.14
CA ILE A 512 24.60 -18.36 18.73
C ILE A 512 24.03 -19.71 18.30
N PRO A 513 22.80 -19.76 17.76
CA PRO A 513 22.19 -21.01 17.34
C PRO A 513 23.07 -21.79 16.36
N GLU A 514 23.13 -23.12 16.51
CA GLU A 514 23.87 -23.98 15.58
C GLU A 514 23.14 -24.11 14.22
N ALA A 515 21.82 -24.01 14.23
CA ALA A 515 21.02 -24.11 13.03
C ALA A 515 21.26 -22.89 12.11
N PRO A 516 21.64 -23.10 10.83
CA PRO A 516 21.75 -22.02 9.86
C PRO A 516 20.45 -21.24 9.76
N GLY A 517 20.56 -19.92 9.61
CA GLY A 517 19.40 -19.06 9.55
C GLY A 517 19.69 -17.62 9.93
N ARG A 518 18.63 -16.83 9.90
CA ARG A 518 18.66 -15.42 10.26
C ARG A 518 18.02 -15.27 11.62
N TYR A 519 18.68 -14.57 12.52
CA TYR A 519 18.23 -14.33 13.89
C TYR A 519 18.25 -12.84 14.17
N ARG A 520 17.50 -12.40 15.18
CA ARG A 520 17.49 -11.01 15.61
C ARG A 520 17.39 -10.95 17.14
N LEU A 521 18.35 -10.28 17.74
CA LEU A 521 18.34 -9.96 19.16
C LEU A 521 17.62 -8.62 19.33
N TYR A 522 16.64 -8.57 20.23
CA TYR A 522 15.90 -7.37 20.58
C TYR A 522 16.21 -6.96 22.01
N LEU A 523 16.20 -5.66 22.24
CA LEU A 523 16.33 -5.03 23.54
C LEU A 523 15.19 -4.03 23.74
N HIS A 524 14.51 -4.14 24.88
CA HIS A 524 13.62 -3.11 25.39
C HIS A 524 14.22 -2.54 26.68
N ALA A 525 14.61 -1.27 26.65
CA ALA A 525 15.07 -0.53 27.81
C ALA A 525 13.94 0.39 28.30
N SER A 526 13.34 0.07 29.45
CA SER A 526 12.17 0.78 29.96
C SER A 526 12.45 1.54 31.25
N ALA A 527 11.92 2.75 31.32
CA ALA A 527 11.97 3.60 32.51
C ALA A 527 10.73 3.37 33.41
N PRO A 528 10.81 3.64 34.73
CA PRO A 528 9.69 3.50 35.66
C PRO A 528 8.47 4.36 35.30
N ASP A 529 8.66 5.44 34.55
CA ASP A 529 7.61 6.37 34.10
C ASP A 529 6.82 5.89 32.87
N GLY A 530 7.04 4.63 32.43
CA GLY A 530 6.28 4.01 31.35
C GLY A 530 6.80 4.31 29.95
N LYS A 531 8.01 4.87 29.82
CA LYS A 531 8.73 5.03 28.56
C LYS A 531 9.54 3.79 28.21
N VAL A 532 9.73 3.52 26.92
CA VAL A 532 10.56 2.42 26.43
C VAL A 532 11.38 2.83 25.22
N PHE A 533 12.65 2.47 25.21
CA PHE A 533 13.52 2.53 24.05
C PHE A 533 13.71 1.11 23.50
N THR A 534 13.58 0.94 22.18
CA THR A 534 13.74 -0.35 21.52
C THR A 534 14.88 -0.34 20.53
N CYS A 535 15.64 -1.42 20.46
CA CYS A 535 16.65 -1.60 19.42
C CYS A 535 16.83 -3.09 19.13
N SER A 536 17.34 -3.38 17.92
CA SER A 536 17.54 -4.75 17.49
C SER A 536 18.80 -4.91 16.64
N VAL A 537 19.40 -6.09 16.70
CA VAL A 537 20.56 -6.47 15.88
C VAL A 537 20.23 -7.76 15.14
N ALA A 538 20.30 -7.69 13.81
CA ALA A 538 20.13 -8.84 12.94
C ALA A 538 21.45 -9.61 12.80
N MET A 539 21.37 -10.94 12.77
CA MET A 539 22.50 -11.85 12.71
C MET A 539 22.23 -12.94 11.67
N GLU A 540 23.24 -13.26 10.85
CA GLU A 540 23.18 -14.40 9.93
C GLU A 540 24.12 -15.49 10.43
N VAL A 541 23.57 -16.69 10.65
CA VAL A 541 24.28 -17.91 11.00
C VAL A 541 24.37 -18.75 9.73
N LYS A 542 25.59 -19.05 9.30
CA LYS A 542 25.88 -19.78 8.06
C LYS A 542 26.05 -21.26 8.30
#